data_AF-A0A7X4W5B9-F1
#
_entry.id   AF-A0A7X4W5B9-F1
#
_cell.length_a   1.000
_cell.length_b   1.000
_cell.length_c   1.000
_cell.angle_alpha   90.00
_cell.angle_beta   90.00
_cell.angle_gamma   90.00
#
_symmetry.space_group_name_H-M   'P 1'
#
loop_
_entity.id
_entity.type
_entity.pdbx_description
1 polymer ?
#
loop_
_entity_poly.entity_id
_entity_poly.type
_entity_poly.pdbx_seq_one_letter_code
_entity_poly.pdbx_strand_id
1 'polypeptide(L)'
;MDLNELAVEYYHSSLDLAQKALLAGLSVAGVAYLVAITGVSRESYAVPQVGVEVESLSYFSISLIILFMACGFICNYGIRKAIDNWNLISNEDLAARLLEVPSLFMLGVVVDALLYGFLFMVGASLFEPIFGVSNWMSLIFGSVVVLPYFLAFSLSSDLRRFRGSAQ
;
A
#
# COMPACT_ATOMS: atom_id res chain seq x y z
N MET A 1 2.08 19.03 -27.56
CA MET A 1 1.69 18.66 -26.19
C MET A 1 2.51 19.53 -25.26
N ASP A 2 1.86 20.30 -24.40
CA ASP A 2 2.55 21.18 -23.47
C ASP A 2 3.28 20.33 -22.40
N LEU A 3 4.47 20.76 -21.98
CA LEU A 3 5.26 20.04 -20.98
C LEU A 3 4.51 19.94 -19.64
N ASN A 4 3.72 20.96 -19.31
CA ASN A 4 2.86 20.95 -18.13
C ASN A 4 1.74 19.91 -18.25
N GLU A 5 1.11 19.80 -19.43
CA GLU A 5 0.04 18.84 -19.69
C GLU A 5 0.54 17.39 -19.57
N LEU A 6 1.74 17.13 -20.07
CA LEU A 6 2.42 15.84 -19.90
C LEU A 6 2.74 15.52 -18.43
N ALA A 7 3.20 16.51 -17.66
CA ALA A 7 3.48 16.34 -16.23
C ALA A 7 2.19 16.05 -15.43
N VAL A 8 1.08 16.71 -15.77
CA VAL A 8 -0.25 16.45 -15.19
C VAL A 8 -0.71 15.02 -15.48
N GLU A 9 -0.60 14.56 -16.72
CA GLU A 9 -1.00 13.20 -17.09
C GLU A 9 -0.19 12.15 -16.33
N TYR A 10 1.13 12.34 -16.24
CA TYR A 10 2.00 11.43 -15.48
C TYR A 10 1.75 11.49 -13.97
N TYR A 11 1.37 12.65 -13.42
CA TYR A 11 0.93 12.77 -12.03
C TYR A 11 -0.29 11.88 -11.77
N HIS A 12 -1.34 12.02 -12.59
CA HIS A 12 -2.56 11.22 -12.45
C HIS A 12 -2.31 9.72 -12.60
N SER A 13 -1.54 9.33 -13.63
CA SER A 13 -1.20 7.93 -13.87
C SER A 13 -0.40 7.31 -12.71
N SER A 14 0.54 8.07 -12.14
CA SER A 14 1.33 7.63 -10.99
C SER A 14 0.49 7.49 -9.72
N LEU A 15 -0.43 8.42 -9.50
CA LEU A 15 -1.35 8.40 -8.35
C LEU A 15 -2.34 7.23 -8.45
N ASP A 16 -2.90 6.98 -9.64
CA ASP A 16 -3.79 5.85 -9.90
C ASP A 16 -3.07 4.51 -9.71
N LEU A 17 -1.82 4.37 -10.19
CA LEU A 17 -0.99 3.20 -9.94
C LEU A 17 -0.80 2.96 -8.43
N ALA A 18 -0.49 4.02 -7.67
CA ALA A 18 -0.32 3.92 -6.22
C ALA A 18 -1.61 3.47 -5.52
N GLN A 19 -2.76 4.03 -5.90
CA GLN A 19 -4.05 3.67 -5.32
C GLN A 19 -4.43 2.22 -5.64
N LYS A 20 -4.26 1.79 -6.90
CA LYS A 20 -4.51 0.41 -7.31
C LYS A 20 -3.61 -0.57 -6.55
N ALA A 21 -2.34 -0.24 -6.37
CA ALA A 21 -1.41 -1.05 -5.59
C ALA A 21 -1.80 -1.10 -4.10
N LEU A 22 -2.25 0.01 -3.52
CA LEU A 22 -2.77 0.04 -2.14
C LEU A 22 -4.01 -0.85 -1.99
N LEU A 23 -4.98 -0.74 -2.90
CA LEU A 23 -6.20 -1.55 -2.87
C LEU A 23 -5.91 -3.04 -3.09
N ALA A 24 -4.99 -3.37 -4.01
CA ALA A 24 -4.49 -4.73 -4.19
C ALA A 24 -3.86 -5.26 -2.90
N GLY A 25 -3.00 -4.48 -2.24
CA GLY A 25 -2.43 -4.80 -0.94
C GLY A 25 -3.47 -5.03 0.14
N LEU A 26 -4.50 -4.18 0.21
CA LEU A 26 -5.63 -4.35 1.14
C LEU A 26 -6.44 -5.61 0.83
N SER A 27 -6.62 -5.98 -0.43
CA SER A 27 -7.29 -7.23 -0.79
C SER A 27 -6.49 -8.45 -0.34
N VAL A 28 -5.16 -8.44 -0.53
CA VAL A 28 -4.25 -9.48 -0.05
C VAL A 28 -4.33 -9.58 1.47
N ALA A 29 -4.37 -8.43 2.16
CA ALA A 29 -4.52 -8.36 3.59
C ALA A 29 -5.87 -8.91 4.08
N GLY A 30 -6.96 -8.61 3.38
CA GLY A 30 -8.28 -9.16 3.66
C GLY A 30 -8.30 -10.68 3.55
N VAL A 31 -7.69 -11.24 2.50
CA VAL A 31 -7.56 -12.70 2.33
C VAL A 31 -6.69 -13.30 3.43
N ALA A 32 -5.56 -12.69 3.76
CA ALA A 32 -4.68 -13.11 4.84
C ALA A 32 -5.42 -13.18 6.19
N TYR A 33 -6.17 -12.13 6.53
CA TYR A 33 -6.94 -12.06 7.77
C TYR A 33 -8.06 -13.10 7.82
N LEU A 34 -8.78 -13.29 6.72
CA LEU A 34 -9.81 -14.34 6.63
C LEU A 34 -9.22 -15.73 6.81
N VAL A 35 -8.04 -15.98 6.25
CA VAL A 35 -7.33 -17.26 6.42
C VAL A 35 -6.83 -17.42 7.85
N ALA A 36 -6.34 -16.37 8.51
CA ALA A 36 -5.95 -16.44 9.93
C ALA A 36 -7.13 -16.81 10.84
N ILE A 37 -8.36 -16.33 10.55
CA ILE A 37 -9.56 -16.66 11.34
C ILE A 37 -10.14 -18.03 10.98
N THR A 38 -10.14 -18.42 9.71
CA THR A 38 -10.83 -19.62 9.22
C THR A 38 -9.91 -20.83 8.98
N GLY A 39 -8.60 -20.64 9.02
CA GLY A 39 -7.60 -21.51 8.40
C GLY A 39 -7.03 -22.64 9.26
N VAL A 40 -7.72 -23.08 10.31
CA VAL A 40 -7.24 -24.25 11.09
C VAL A 40 -7.60 -25.59 10.40
N SER A 41 -8.40 -25.60 9.32
CA SER A 41 -8.81 -26.86 8.67
C SER A 41 -9.31 -26.72 7.22
N ARG A 42 -8.44 -26.45 6.24
CA ARG A 42 -8.78 -26.53 4.81
C ARG A 42 -7.85 -27.47 4.05
N GLU A 43 -8.39 -28.16 3.05
CA GLU A 43 -7.65 -29.08 2.18
C GLU A 43 -6.71 -28.35 1.21
N SER A 44 -7.06 -27.14 0.76
CA SER A 44 -6.21 -26.30 -0.09
C SER A 44 -6.50 -24.79 0.09
N TYR A 45 -5.53 -23.97 -0.33
CA TYR A 45 -5.60 -22.50 -0.29
C TYR A 45 -5.32 -21.92 -1.68
N ALA A 46 -6.19 -21.04 -2.19
CA ALA A 46 -6.01 -20.39 -3.49
C ALA A 46 -5.37 -19.01 -3.34
N VAL A 47 -4.21 -18.80 -3.98
CA VAL A 47 -3.50 -17.51 -3.98
C VAL A 47 -4.32 -16.46 -4.75
N PRO A 48 -4.72 -15.34 -4.12
CA PRO A 48 -5.49 -14.30 -4.77
C PRO A 48 -4.73 -13.72 -5.97
N GLN A 49 -5.45 -13.29 -7.00
CA GLN A 49 -4.94 -12.68 -8.24
C GLN A 49 -4.15 -13.61 -9.18
N VAL A 50 -3.59 -14.72 -8.68
CA VAL A 50 -2.82 -15.69 -9.48
C VAL A 50 -3.60 -17.00 -9.71
N GLY A 51 -4.53 -17.35 -8.80
CA GLY A 51 -5.39 -18.52 -8.95
C GLY A 51 -4.69 -19.87 -8.75
N VAL A 52 -3.49 -19.87 -8.16
CA VAL A 52 -2.73 -21.08 -7.87
C VAL A 52 -3.18 -21.67 -6.54
N GLU A 53 -3.52 -22.95 -6.52
CA GLU A 53 -3.85 -23.69 -5.31
C GLU A 53 -2.61 -24.26 -4.63
N VAL A 54 -2.56 -24.17 -3.31
CA VAL A 54 -1.45 -24.60 -2.48
C VAL A 54 -2.00 -25.40 -1.30
N GLU A 55 -1.45 -26.61 -1.10
CA GLU A 55 -1.91 -27.53 -0.06
C GLU A 55 -1.34 -27.20 1.33
N SER A 56 -0.36 -26.30 1.41
CA SER A 56 0.29 -25.90 2.67
C SER A 56 0.02 -24.45 3.03
N LEU A 57 -0.44 -24.23 4.26
CA LEU A 57 -0.68 -22.91 4.84
C LEU A 57 0.61 -22.05 4.87
N SER A 58 1.78 -22.66 5.11
CA SER A 58 3.05 -21.92 5.17
C SER A 58 3.46 -21.40 3.79
N TYR A 59 3.34 -22.21 2.74
CA TYR A 59 3.63 -21.75 1.37
C TYR A 59 2.64 -20.69 0.91
N PHE A 60 1.36 -20.87 1.23
CA PHE A 60 0.33 -19.86 0.97
C PHE A 60 0.65 -18.53 1.69
N SER A 61 1.03 -18.57 2.96
CA SER A 61 1.41 -17.37 3.73
C SER A 61 2.63 -16.66 3.13
N ILE A 62 3.65 -17.41 2.68
CA ILE A 62 4.82 -16.85 1.97
C ILE A 62 4.37 -16.14 0.69
N SER A 63 3.49 -16.75 -0.12
CA SER A 63 2.97 -16.12 -1.34
C SER A 63 2.23 -14.82 -1.04
N LEU A 64 1.40 -14.79 0.02
CA LEU A 64 0.70 -13.57 0.44
C LEU A 64 1.68 -12.49 0.89
N ILE A 65 2.74 -12.83 1.65
CA ILE A 65 3.78 -11.87 2.06
C ILE A 65 4.47 -11.25 0.85
N ILE A 66 4.83 -12.06 -0.15
CA ILE A 66 5.49 -11.58 -1.37
C ILE A 66 4.57 -10.63 -2.15
N LEU A 67 3.31 -11.03 -2.36
CA LEU A 67 2.32 -10.20 -3.05
C LEU A 67 2.06 -8.90 -2.30
N PHE A 68 1.93 -8.97 -0.97
CA PHE A 68 1.71 -7.82 -0.11
C PHE A 68 2.90 -6.84 -0.15
N MET A 69 4.13 -7.34 -0.03
CA MET A 69 5.32 -6.49 -0.16
C MET A 69 5.43 -5.87 -1.56
N ALA A 70 5.19 -6.63 -2.62
CA ALA A 70 5.23 -6.14 -3.99
C ALA A 70 4.23 -4.98 -4.19
N CYS A 71 3.01 -5.14 -3.69
CA CYS A 71 2.00 -4.08 -3.69
C CYS A 71 2.48 -2.84 -2.91
N GLY A 72 3.12 -3.02 -1.76
CA GLY A 72 3.70 -1.93 -0.97
C GLY A 72 4.81 -1.17 -1.70
N PHE A 73 5.71 -1.88 -2.38
CA PHE A 73 6.78 -1.26 -3.18
C PHE A 73 6.23 -0.48 -4.37
N ILE A 74 5.26 -1.05 -5.10
CA ILE A 74 4.60 -0.37 -6.23
C ILE A 74 3.84 0.87 -5.74
N CYS A 75 3.15 0.76 -4.59
CA CYS A 75 2.47 1.88 -3.95
C CYS A 75 3.43 3.04 -3.64
N ASN A 76 4.52 2.76 -2.92
CA ASN A 76 5.55 3.75 -2.60
C ASN A 76 6.20 4.34 -3.86
N TYR A 77 6.49 3.52 -4.86
CA TYR A 77 7.03 3.98 -6.14
C TYR A 77 6.06 4.95 -6.85
N GLY A 78 4.77 4.60 -6.92
CA GLY A 78 3.74 5.44 -7.52
C GLY A 78 3.60 6.79 -6.82
N ILE A 79 3.60 6.82 -5.48
CA ILE A 79 3.57 8.08 -4.72
C ILE A 79 4.81 8.94 -4.97
N ARG A 80 6.01 8.34 -4.94
CA ARG A 80 7.25 9.07 -5.24
C ARG A 80 7.20 9.68 -6.64
N LYS A 81 6.75 8.92 -7.63
CA LYS A 81 6.61 9.43 -9.00
C LYS A 81 5.54 10.50 -9.14
N ALA A 82 4.42 10.39 -8.42
CA ALA A 82 3.44 11.45 -8.37
C ALA A 82 4.06 12.75 -7.82
N ILE A 83 4.82 12.68 -6.73
CA ILE A 83 5.51 13.85 -6.15
C ILE A 83 6.52 14.45 -7.15
N ASP A 84 7.36 13.61 -7.75
CA ASP A 84 8.33 14.07 -8.76
C ASP A 84 7.64 14.80 -9.92
N ASN A 85 6.55 14.23 -10.44
CA ASN A 85 5.79 14.82 -11.54
C ASN A 85 5.07 16.10 -11.14
N TRP A 86 4.56 16.19 -9.91
CA TRP A 86 3.94 17.39 -9.37
C TRP A 86 4.95 18.54 -9.25
N ASN A 87 6.16 18.26 -8.77
CA ASN A 87 7.25 19.25 -8.65
C ASN A 87 7.73 19.79 -10.00
N LEU A 88 7.48 19.08 -11.11
CA LEU A 88 7.84 19.52 -12.47
C LEU A 88 6.85 20.53 -13.07
N ILE A 89 5.69 20.74 -12.43
CA ILE A 89 4.64 21.63 -12.95
C ILE A 89 4.99 23.06 -12.56
N SER A 90 5.33 23.87 -13.56
CA SER A 90 5.76 25.27 -13.35
C SER A 90 4.61 26.22 -12.98
N ASN A 91 3.35 25.83 -13.25
CA ASN A 91 2.19 26.65 -12.97
C ASN A 91 1.63 26.34 -11.57
N GLU A 92 1.83 27.28 -10.63
CA GLU A 92 1.43 27.13 -9.22
C GLU A 92 -0.08 26.90 -9.05
N ASP A 93 -0.93 27.59 -9.82
CA ASP A 93 -2.38 27.42 -9.76
C ASP A 93 -2.80 26.01 -10.20
N LEU A 94 -2.12 25.47 -11.22
CA LEU A 94 -2.37 24.11 -11.71
C LEU A 94 -1.88 23.07 -10.69
N ALA A 95 -0.68 23.28 -10.14
CA ALA A 95 -0.11 22.42 -9.13
C ALA A 95 -0.97 22.35 -7.85
N ALA A 96 -1.55 23.48 -7.43
CA ALA A 96 -2.47 23.52 -6.28
C ALA A 96 -3.74 22.71 -6.54
N ARG A 97 -4.35 22.83 -7.73
CA ARG A 97 -5.57 22.07 -8.09
C ARG A 97 -5.33 20.56 -8.14
N LEU A 98 -4.13 20.12 -8.51
CA LEU A 98 -3.80 18.69 -8.56
C LEU A 98 -3.75 18.03 -7.18
N LEU A 99 -3.56 18.82 -6.11
CA LEU A 99 -3.62 18.33 -4.74
C LEU A 99 -5.07 18.09 -4.26
N GLU A 100 -6.07 18.59 -5.00
CA GLU A 100 -7.48 18.37 -4.71
C GLU A 100 -8.02 17.07 -5.31
N VAL A 101 -7.20 16.37 -6.12
CA VAL A 101 -7.59 15.12 -6.76
C VAL A 101 -7.97 14.08 -5.71
N PRO A 102 -9.15 13.44 -5.83
CA PRO A 102 -9.63 12.49 -4.84
C PRO A 102 -8.73 11.26 -4.84
N SER A 103 -8.00 11.06 -3.73
CA SER A 103 -7.24 9.84 -3.51
C SER A 103 -7.24 9.43 -2.05
N LEU A 104 -7.09 8.12 -1.78
CA LEU A 104 -7.01 7.60 -0.40
C LEU A 104 -5.89 8.27 0.39
N PHE A 105 -4.80 8.60 -0.29
CA PHE A 105 -3.64 9.30 0.25
C PHE A 105 -3.93 10.76 0.67
N MET A 106 -5.00 11.36 0.13
CA MET A 106 -5.41 12.74 0.43
C MET A 106 -6.50 12.85 1.52
N LEU A 107 -6.97 11.73 2.09
CA LEU A 107 -8.11 11.71 3.04
C LEU A 107 -7.78 12.25 4.44
N GLY A 108 -6.51 12.19 4.88
CA GLY A 108 -6.06 12.75 6.15
C GLY A 108 -5.28 11.77 7.01
N VAL A 109 -4.56 12.30 8.01
CA VAL A 109 -3.60 11.55 8.84
C VAL A 109 -4.29 10.44 9.64
N VAL A 110 -5.52 10.65 10.09
CA VAL A 110 -6.27 9.65 10.88
C VAL A 110 -6.57 8.41 10.04
N VAL A 111 -6.98 8.60 8.78
CA VAL A 111 -7.27 7.48 7.87
C VAL A 111 -6.00 6.70 7.54
N ASP A 112 -4.89 7.40 7.28
CA ASP A 112 -3.60 6.76 7.04
C ASP A 112 -3.13 5.94 8.25
N ALA A 113 -3.31 6.46 9.47
CA ALA A 113 -2.94 5.75 10.69
C ALA A 113 -3.78 4.47 10.87
N LEU A 114 -5.08 4.52 10.60
CA LEU A 114 -5.97 3.35 10.65
C LEU A 114 -5.59 2.31 9.58
N LEU A 115 -5.35 2.76 8.34
CA LEU A 115 -4.91 1.89 7.25
C LEU A 115 -3.56 1.24 7.56
N TYR A 116 -2.60 2.02 8.04
CA TYR A 116 -1.30 1.50 8.46
C TYR A 116 -1.42 0.49 9.59
N GLY A 117 -2.21 0.78 10.63
CA GLY A 117 -2.44 -0.14 11.74
C GLY A 117 -3.04 -1.47 11.29
N PHE A 118 -4.02 -1.43 10.39
CA PHE A 118 -4.60 -2.63 9.79
C PHE A 118 -3.57 -3.43 8.99
N LEU A 119 -2.84 -2.76 8.09
CA LEU A 119 -1.80 -3.38 7.27
C LEU A 119 -0.70 -4.00 8.15
N PHE A 120 -0.29 -3.32 9.21
CA PHE A 120 0.70 -3.78 10.18
C PHE A 120 0.26 -5.06 10.90
N MET A 121 -0.96 -5.06 11.43
CA MET A 121 -1.53 -6.21 12.12
C MET A 121 -1.55 -7.44 11.19
N VAL A 122 -2.00 -7.25 9.95
CA VAL A 122 -2.04 -8.34 8.97
C VAL A 122 -0.63 -8.82 8.59
N GLY A 123 0.28 -7.88 8.34
CA GLY A 123 1.68 -8.19 8.05
C GLY A 123 2.34 -9.02 9.15
N ALA A 124 2.11 -8.68 10.42
CA ALA A 124 2.61 -9.45 11.56
C ALA A 124 1.98 -10.85 11.64
N SER A 125 0.66 -10.95 11.44
CA SER A 125 -0.07 -12.23 11.52
C SER A 125 0.36 -13.25 10.46
N LEU A 126 0.80 -12.80 9.28
CA LEU A 126 1.29 -13.69 8.20
C LEU A 126 2.57 -14.46 8.55
N PHE A 127 3.32 -14.01 9.57
CA PHE A 127 4.56 -14.66 10.00
C PHE A 127 4.36 -15.75 11.06
N GLU A 128 3.23 -15.73 11.79
CA GLU A 128 2.94 -16.74 12.80
C GLU A 128 2.91 -18.17 12.22
N PRO A 129 2.26 -18.45 11.06
CA PRO A 129 2.22 -19.79 10.47
C PRO A 129 3.55 -20.27 9.88
N ILE A 130 4.51 -19.37 9.64
CA ILE A 130 5.79 -19.70 8.99
C ILE A 130 6.83 -20.07 10.02
N PHE A 131 6.92 -19.29 11.09
CA PHE A 131 7.96 -19.46 12.10
C PHE A 131 7.46 -20.19 13.35
N GLY A 132 6.14 -20.30 13.57
CA GLY A 132 5.58 -20.85 14.82
C GLY A 132 5.96 -20.00 16.04
N VAL A 133 6.36 -18.74 15.81
CA VAL A 133 6.91 -17.85 16.82
C VAL A 133 5.79 -16.95 17.34
N SER A 134 5.24 -17.27 18.51
CA SER A 134 4.24 -16.48 19.25
C SER A 134 4.82 -15.21 19.90
N ASN A 135 5.88 -14.63 19.30
CA ASN A 135 6.86 -13.80 19.99
C ASN A 135 7.07 -12.48 19.24
N TRP A 136 7.65 -11.49 19.94
CA TRP A 136 8.06 -10.16 19.44
C TRP A 136 8.74 -10.11 18.05
N MET A 137 9.31 -11.22 17.56
CA MET A 137 9.85 -11.32 16.20
C MET A 137 8.79 -11.10 15.11
N SER A 138 7.54 -11.55 15.29
CA SER A 138 6.46 -11.32 14.32
C SER A 138 6.19 -9.82 14.14
N LEU A 139 6.35 -9.02 15.20
CA LEU A 139 6.23 -7.56 15.16
C LEU A 139 7.37 -6.92 14.36
N ILE A 140 8.60 -7.44 14.48
CA ILE A 140 9.75 -6.95 13.70
C ILE A 140 9.53 -7.24 12.21
N PHE A 141 9.18 -8.48 11.86
CA PHE A 141 8.94 -8.84 10.47
C PHE A 141 7.71 -8.12 9.89
N GLY A 142 6.64 -7.96 10.66
CA GLY A 142 5.49 -7.14 10.29
C GLY A 142 5.89 -5.70 9.99
N SER A 143 6.74 -5.10 10.82
CA SER A 143 7.27 -3.74 10.59
C SER A 143 8.02 -3.64 9.26
N VAL A 144 8.88 -4.63 8.96
CA VAL A 144 9.66 -4.66 7.71
C VAL A 144 8.75 -4.79 6.49
N VAL A 145 7.76 -5.68 6.55
CA VAL A 145 6.83 -5.94 5.44
C VAL A 145 5.92 -4.74 5.15
N VAL A 146 5.55 -3.98 6.18
CA VAL A 146 4.63 -2.83 6.03
C VAL A 146 5.39 -1.53 5.78
N LEU A 147 6.71 -1.51 5.95
CA LEU A 147 7.55 -0.34 5.73
C LEU A 147 7.32 0.38 4.38
N PRO A 148 7.17 -0.31 3.23
CA PRO A 148 6.89 0.38 1.97
C PRO A 148 5.57 1.18 2.01
N TYR A 149 4.53 0.66 2.66
CA TYR A 149 3.26 1.38 2.85
C TYR A 149 3.43 2.58 3.78
N PHE A 150 4.20 2.43 4.86
CA PHE A 150 4.51 3.54 5.77
C PHE A 150 5.17 4.70 5.02
N LEU A 151 6.17 4.41 4.19
CA LEU A 151 6.86 5.42 3.39
C LEU A 151 5.92 6.09 2.39
N ALA A 152 5.00 5.33 1.77
CA ALA A 152 4.00 5.90 0.88
C ALA A 152 3.08 6.89 1.62
N PHE A 153 2.59 6.51 2.81
CA PHE A 153 1.72 7.37 3.62
C PHE A 153 2.45 8.59 4.20
N SER A 154 3.71 8.44 4.62
CA SER A 154 4.50 9.58 5.12
C SER A 154 4.72 10.61 4.02
N LEU A 155 5.08 10.17 2.82
CA LEU A 155 5.29 11.05 1.68
C LEU A 155 4.00 11.75 1.24
N SER A 156 2.86 11.04 1.24
CA SER A 156 1.56 11.68 0.96
C SER A 156 1.13 12.65 2.05
N SER A 157 1.53 12.40 3.31
CA SER A 157 1.23 13.32 4.41
C SER A 157 1.95 14.67 4.25
N ASP A 158 3.17 14.65 3.71
CA ASP A 158 3.92 15.86 3.39
C ASP A 158 3.26 16.64 2.24
N LEU A 159 2.79 15.96 1.18
CA LEU A 159 1.98 16.57 0.11
C LEU A 159 0.74 17.29 0.66
N ARG A 160 0.03 16.69 1.63
CA ARG A 160 -1.15 17.33 2.24
C ARG A 160 -0.80 18.58 3.05
N ARG A 161 0.39 18.65 3.65
CA ARG A 161 0.82 19.88 4.33
C ARG A 161 0.97 21.03 3.34
N PHE A 162 1.49 20.77 2.15
CA PHE A 162 1.57 21.77 1.08
C PHE A 162 0.19 22.21 0.59
N ARG A 163 -0.78 21.29 0.51
CA ARG A 163 -2.18 21.64 0.22
C ARG A 163 -2.76 22.60 1.27
N GLY A 164 -2.46 22.37 2.55
CA GLY A 164 -2.95 23.23 3.65
C GLY A 164 -2.29 24.60 3.72
N SER A 165 -1.11 24.81 3.11
CA SER A 165 -0.43 26.10 3.05
C SER A 165 -0.78 26.95 1.81
N ALA A 166 -1.43 26.34 0.81
CA ALA A 166 -1.83 27.01 -0.43
C ALA A 166 -3.27 27.60 -0.36
N GLN A 167 -3.96 27.43 0.78
CA GLN A 167 -5.25 28.05 1.09
C GLN A 167 -5.06 29.22 2.05
#